data_AF-A0A917SP61-F1
#
_entry.id   AF-A0A917SP61-F1
#
_cell.length_a   1.000
_cell.length_b   1.000
_cell.length_c   1.000
_cell.angle_alpha   90.00
_cell.angle_beta   90.00
_cell.angle_gamma   90.00
#
_symmetry.space_group_name_H-M   'P 1'
#
loop_
_entity.id
_entity.type
_entity.pdbx_description
1 polymer ?
#
loop_
_entity_poly.entity_id
_entity_poly.type
_entity_poly.pdbx_seq_one_letter_code
_entity_poly.pdbx_strand_id
1 'polypeptide(L)'
;MTRPYDGPAIRALFRQLVDDFGGVEASASFLRSTKGTISKEMAGHMQIPVEHWAALEDELEHWPITSLLHGRREGRGAQGEVEKLAARVMAENGDVANAILRLLTAGDRTGAIKELSEAIAADQRLLEHLQAEGMTE
;
A
#
# COMPACT_ATOMS: atom_id res chain seq x y z
N MET A 1 15.96 -8.73 3.67
CA MET A 1 14.68 -8.00 3.59
C MET A 1 14.49 -7.25 4.90
N THR A 2 14.63 -5.93 4.89
CA THR A 2 14.26 -5.05 6.02
C THR A 2 12.76 -5.21 6.26
N ARG A 3 12.35 -5.50 7.50
CA ARG A 3 10.92 -5.57 7.80
C ARG A 3 10.33 -4.17 7.59
N PRO A 4 9.10 -4.01 7.09
CA PRO A 4 8.54 -2.68 6.82
C PRO A 4 8.45 -1.80 8.10
N TYR A 5 8.45 -2.44 9.27
CA TYR A 5 8.47 -1.78 10.58
C TYR A 5 9.86 -1.24 10.99
N ASP A 6 10.92 -1.70 10.32
CA ASP A 6 12.29 -1.20 10.48
C ASP A 6 12.60 -0.06 9.49
N GLY A 7 11.61 0.33 8.68
CA GLY A 7 11.76 1.33 7.63
C GLY A 7 11.94 2.76 8.18
N PRO A 8 12.56 3.66 7.40
CA PRO A 8 12.74 5.06 7.78
C PRO A 8 11.42 5.79 8.09
N ALA A 9 10.28 5.34 7.55
CA ALA A 9 8.97 5.92 7.77
C ALA A 9 8.48 5.81 9.23
N ILE A 10 8.45 4.59 9.82
CA ILE A 10 8.04 4.43 11.23
C ILE A 10 8.94 5.23 12.16
N ARG A 11 10.23 5.31 11.85
CA ARG A 11 11.19 6.05 12.67
C ARG A 11 10.99 7.57 12.59
N ALA A 12 10.66 8.08 11.40
CA ALA A 12 10.31 9.49 11.23
C ALA A 12 9.03 9.84 11.99
N LEU A 13 8.01 8.98 11.91
CA LEU A 13 6.76 9.16 12.65
C LEU A 13 6.96 9.07 14.16
N PHE A 14 7.75 8.10 14.64
CA PHE A 14 8.07 7.99 16.06
C PHE A 14 8.85 9.20 16.58
N ARG A 15 9.78 9.74 15.78
CA ARG A 15 10.46 11.00 16.10
C ARG A 15 9.47 12.14 16.25
N GLN A 16 8.54 12.27 15.31
CA GLN A 16 7.49 13.30 15.37
C GLN A 16 6.63 13.15 16.63
N LEU A 17 6.20 11.93 16.97
CA LEU A 17 5.44 11.67 18.21
C LEU A 17 6.24 12.09 19.46
N VAL A 18 7.54 11.79 19.51
CA VAL A 18 8.40 12.22 20.62
C VAL A 18 8.49 13.74 20.69
N ASP A 19 8.64 14.41 19.55
CA ASP A 19 8.71 15.88 19.49
C ASP A 19 7.38 16.52 19.92
N ASP A 20 6.24 16.02 19.42
CA ASP A 20 4.89 16.49 19.73
C ASP A 20 4.51 16.25 21.20
N PHE A 21 5.02 15.17 21.81
CA PHE A 21 4.82 14.87 23.23
C PHE A 21 5.58 15.81 24.18
N GLY A 22 6.57 16.56 23.68
CA GLY A 22 7.43 17.44 24.49
C GLY A 22 8.90 17.03 24.55
N GLY A 23 9.32 16.13 23.66
CA GLY A 23 10.71 15.74 23.45
C GLY A 23 11.18 14.55 24.29
N VAL A 24 12.45 14.17 24.08
CA VAL A 24 13.05 12.91 24.56
C VAL A 24 12.93 12.69 26.07
N GLU A 25 13.11 13.74 26.89
CA GLU A 25 13.03 13.62 28.35
C GLU A 25 11.59 13.32 28.82
N ALA A 26 10.62 14.04 28.25
CA ALA A 26 9.21 13.84 28.57
C ALA A 26 8.77 12.43 28.17
N SER A 27 9.07 12.02 26.93
CA SER A 27 8.74 10.68 26.45
C SER A 27 9.44 9.57 27.24
N ALA A 28 10.72 9.75 27.61
CA ALA A 28 11.43 8.78 28.44
C ALA A 28 10.78 8.62 29.82
N SER A 29 10.39 9.72 30.46
CA SER A 29 9.70 9.67 31.75
C SER A 29 8.33 9.00 31.64
N PHE A 30 7.56 9.33 30.61
CA PHE A 30 6.22 8.77 30.38
C PHE A 30 6.28 7.26 30.11
N LEU A 31 7.18 6.84 29.22
CA LEU A 31 7.38 5.45 28.81
C LEU A 31 8.16 4.61 29.83
N ARG A 32 8.53 5.19 30.98
CA ARG A 32 9.37 4.54 32.01
C ARG A 32 10.66 3.95 31.42
N SER A 33 11.25 4.69 30.49
CA SER A 33 12.45 4.33 29.74
C SER A 33 13.57 5.32 30.01
N THR A 34 14.77 5.06 29.48
CA THR A 34 15.88 6.02 29.61
C THR A 34 15.92 6.95 28.39
N LYS A 35 16.37 8.20 28.58
CA LYS A 35 16.67 9.12 27.48
C LYS A 35 17.53 8.47 26.40
N GLY A 36 18.53 7.68 26.82
CA GLY A 36 19.42 6.96 25.92
C GLY A 36 18.71 5.90 25.08
N THR A 37 17.69 5.24 25.63
CA THR A 37 16.84 4.27 24.92
C THR A 37 16.04 4.98 23.83
N ILE A 38 15.26 6.01 24.18
CA ILE A 38 14.46 6.78 23.23
C ILE A 38 15.33 7.38 22.12
N SER A 39 16.50 7.92 22.48
CA SER A 39 17.45 8.46 21.49
C SER A 39 17.96 7.40 20.50
N LYS A 40 18.27 6.18 20.98
CA LYS A 40 18.73 5.07 20.13
C LYS A 40 17.61 4.55 19.22
N GLU A 41 16.39 4.52 19.72
CA GLU A 41 15.18 4.20 18.96
C GLU A 41 14.92 5.23 17.85
N MET A 42 15.05 6.52 18.13
CA MET A 42 14.93 7.57 17.09
C MET A 42 16.09 7.55 16.08
N ALA A 43 17.28 7.09 16.48
CA ALA A 43 18.50 7.13 15.67
C ALA A 43 18.74 5.91 14.78
N GLY A 44 17.99 4.81 14.93
CA GLY A 44 18.27 3.59 14.15
C GLY A 44 19.10 2.55 14.86
N HIS A 45 19.58 2.83 16.07
CA HIS A 45 20.46 1.95 16.82
C HIS A 45 19.70 0.91 17.65
N MET A 46 18.39 1.07 17.77
CA MET A 46 17.49 0.14 18.46
C MET A 46 16.15 0.05 17.71
N GLN A 47 15.49 -1.11 17.82
CA GLN A 47 14.11 -1.26 17.36
C GLN A 47 13.17 -0.48 18.27
N ILE A 48 12.12 0.10 17.70
CA ILE A 48 11.09 0.81 18.45
C ILE A 48 10.07 -0.24 18.93
N PRO A 49 9.91 -0.47 20.24
CA PRO A 49 8.91 -1.38 20.77
C PRO A 49 7.48 -0.90 20.43
N VAL A 50 6.54 -1.82 20.30
CA VAL A 50 5.13 -1.48 20.02
C VAL A 50 4.56 -0.63 21.16
N GLU A 51 4.94 -0.97 22.38
CA GLU A 51 4.54 -0.32 23.60
C GLU A 51 4.97 1.15 23.66
N HIS A 52 6.05 1.53 22.97
CA HIS A 52 6.54 2.91 22.98
C HIS A 52 5.74 3.80 22.04
N TRP A 53 5.60 3.40 20.77
CA TRP A 53 4.86 4.24 19.84
C TRP A 53 3.36 4.22 20.11
N ALA A 54 2.78 3.07 20.47
CA ALA A 54 1.35 2.98 20.75
C ALA A 54 0.94 3.84 21.96
N ALA A 55 1.73 3.82 23.03
CA ALA A 55 1.44 4.65 24.21
C ALA A 55 1.52 6.15 23.90
N LEU A 56 2.45 6.58 23.02
CA LEU A 56 2.51 7.98 22.59
C LEU A 56 1.35 8.35 21.67
N GLU A 57 0.95 7.46 20.75
CA GLU A 57 -0.23 7.69 19.90
C GLU A 57 -1.51 7.84 20.73
N ASP A 58 -1.68 6.99 21.74
CA ASP A 58 -2.86 7.01 22.62
C ASP A 58 -2.90 8.29 23.46
N GLU A 59 -1.78 8.73 24.02
CA GLU A 59 -1.71 9.92 24.86
C GLU A 59 -1.84 11.22 24.05
N LEU A 60 -1.40 11.22 22.79
CA LEU A 60 -1.56 12.35 21.87
C LEU A 60 -2.91 12.34 21.12
N GLU A 61 -3.71 11.28 21.27
CA GLU A 61 -4.91 11.00 20.47
C GLU A 61 -4.64 11.16 18.96
N HIS A 62 -3.45 10.72 18.52
CA HIS A 62 -2.98 10.83 17.14
C HIS A 62 -2.26 9.56 16.72
N TRP A 63 -2.74 8.90 15.67
CA TRP A 63 -2.36 7.51 15.31
C TRP A 63 -1.60 7.36 13.98
N PRO A 64 -0.52 8.11 13.69
CA PRO A 64 0.11 8.11 12.37
C PRO A 64 0.81 6.79 12.00
N ILE A 65 1.44 6.10 12.95
CA ILE A 65 2.06 4.78 12.74
C ILE A 65 0.97 3.74 12.56
N THR A 66 -0.08 3.77 13.39
CA THR A 66 -1.23 2.88 13.23
C THR A 66 -1.93 3.10 11.90
N SER A 67 -2.17 4.33 11.47
CA SER A 67 -2.69 4.67 10.14
C SER A 67 -1.79 4.17 9.02
N LEU A 68 -0.46 4.29 9.14
CA LEU A 68 0.49 3.73 8.18
C LEU A 68 0.39 2.20 8.10
N LEU A 69 0.25 1.53 9.25
CA LEU A 69 0.08 0.07 9.30
C LEU A 69 -1.27 -0.37 8.73
N HIS A 70 -2.33 0.42 8.96
CA HIS A 70 -3.66 0.21 8.37
C HIS A 70 -3.63 0.41 6.85
N GLY A 71 -3.06 1.51 6.39
CA GLY A 71 -2.85 1.79 4.97
C GLY A 71 -1.97 0.73 4.29
N ARG A 72 -1.03 0.12 5.01
CA ARG A 72 -0.29 -1.05 4.49
C ARG A 72 -1.19 -2.27 4.29
N ARG A 73 -2.18 -2.48 5.17
CA ARG A 73 -3.17 -3.56 5.04
C ARG A 73 -4.11 -3.29 3.87
N GLU A 74 -4.56 -2.04 3.71
CA GLU A 74 -5.47 -1.62 2.63
C GLU A 74 -4.77 -1.53 1.26
N GLY A 75 -3.62 -0.85 1.22
CA GLY A 75 -2.87 -0.55 -0.01
C GLY A 75 -2.14 -1.75 -0.63
N ARG A 76 -1.93 -2.85 0.11
CA ARG A 76 -1.49 -4.12 -0.51
C ARG A 76 -2.59 -4.85 -1.28
N GLY A 77 -3.85 -4.51 -1.02
CA GLY A 77 -5.00 -5.06 -1.74
C GLY A 77 -5.38 -4.18 -2.93
N ALA A 78 -5.70 -2.91 -2.69
CA ALA A 78 -6.28 -2.02 -3.70
C ALA A 78 -5.30 -1.66 -4.84
N GLN A 79 -4.19 -0.98 -4.53
CA GLN A 79 -3.29 -0.49 -5.57
C GLN A 79 -2.57 -1.62 -6.32
N GLY A 80 -2.21 -2.71 -5.63
CA GLY A 80 -1.65 -3.90 -6.26
C GLY A 80 -2.65 -4.64 -7.16
N GLU A 81 -3.94 -4.64 -6.81
CA GLU A 81 -4.98 -5.27 -7.64
C GLU A 81 -5.33 -4.40 -8.85
N VAL A 82 -5.40 -3.06 -8.71
CA VAL A 82 -5.53 -2.13 -9.85
C VAL A 82 -4.39 -2.32 -10.84
N GLU A 83 -3.13 -2.32 -10.38
CA GLU A 83 -1.96 -2.52 -11.25
C GLU A 83 -2.01 -3.87 -11.97
N LYS A 84 -2.41 -4.92 -11.26
CA LYS A 84 -2.55 -6.27 -11.81
C LYS A 84 -3.67 -6.38 -12.84
N LEU A 85 -4.84 -5.78 -12.58
CA LEU A 85 -5.96 -5.73 -13.50
C LEU A 85 -5.63 -4.90 -14.74
N ALA A 86 -5.00 -3.74 -14.57
CA ALA A 86 -4.53 -2.90 -15.67
C ALA A 86 -3.48 -3.62 -16.54
N ALA A 87 -2.52 -4.33 -15.92
CA ALA A 87 -1.54 -5.14 -16.65
C ALA A 87 -2.21 -6.24 -17.48
N ARG A 88 -3.26 -6.88 -16.94
CA ARG A 88 -4.04 -7.88 -17.68
C ARG A 88 -4.78 -7.26 -18.86
N VAL A 89 -5.46 -6.13 -18.66
CA VAL A 89 -6.12 -5.37 -19.73
C VAL A 89 -5.16 -5.03 -20.86
N MET A 90 -3.96 -4.52 -20.53
CA MET A 90 -2.95 -4.19 -21.53
C MET A 90 -2.48 -5.41 -22.33
N ALA A 91 -2.31 -6.57 -21.67
CA ALA A 91 -1.91 -7.80 -22.32
C ALA A 91 -2.98 -8.28 -23.32
N GLU A 92 -4.24 -8.42 -22.87
CA GLU A 92 -5.32 -8.95 -23.71
C GLU A 92 -5.67 -8.01 -24.88
N ASN A 93 -5.70 -6.69 -24.63
CA ASN A 93 -5.95 -5.72 -25.70
C ASN A 93 -4.81 -5.69 -26.74
N GLY A 94 -3.59 -6.08 -26.35
CA GLY A 94 -2.46 -6.22 -27.28
C GLY A 94 -2.69 -7.28 -28.36
N ASP A 95 -3.43 -8.34 -28.04
CA ASP A 95 -3.69 -9.47 -28.94
C ASP A 95 -4.89 -9.23 -29.89
N VAL A 96 -5.81 -8.34 -29.51
CA VAL A 96 -7.02 -8.01 -30.30
C VAL A 96 -6.68 -7.50 -31.71
N ALA A 97 -5.69 -6.61 -31.84
CA ALA A 97 -5.34 -6.03 -33.14
C ALA A 97 -4.87 -7.10 -34.14
N ASN A 98 -4.05 -8.04 -33.68
CA ASN A 98 -3.60 -9.17 -34.49
C ASN A 98 -4.75 -10.11 -34.86
N ALA A 99 -5.68 -10.36 -33.94
CA ALA A 99 -6.85 -11.20 -34.18
C ALA A 99 -7.78 -10.60 -35.24
N ILE A 100 -8.03 -9.28 -35.18
CA ILE A 100 -8.80 -8.56 -36.21
C ILE A 100 -8.11 -8.63 -37.57
N LEU A 101 -6.78 -8.45 -37.61
CA LEU A 101 -6.03 -8.58 -38.86
C LEU A 101 -6.16 -9.98 -39.47
N ARG A 102 -6.07 -11.04 -38.65
CA ARG A 102 -6.26 -12.43 -39.11
C ARG A 102 -7.68 -12.71 -39.57
N LEU A 103 -8.68 -12.11 -38.92
CA LEU A 103 -10.07 -12.15 -39.41
C LEU A 103 -10.18 -11.55 -40.81
N LEU A 104 -9.58 -10.37 -41.04
CA LEU A 104 -9.68 -9.67 -42.33
C LEU A 104 -8.89 -10.35 -43.45
N THR A 105 -7.74 -10.95 -43.13
CA THR A 105 -6.82 -11.51 -44.12
C THR A 105 -7.01 -13.00 -44.37
N ALA A 106 -7.40 -13.76 -43.34
CA ALA A 106 -7.50 -15.22 -43.37
C ALA A 106 -8.89 -15.75 -42.99
N GLY A 107 -9.85 -14.87 -42.65
CA GLY A 107 -11.19 -15.28 -42.25
C GLY A 107 -11.26 -15.98 -40.89
N ASP A 108 -10.24 -15.82 -40.04
CA ASP A 108 -10.14 -16.50 -38.73
C ASP A 108 -11.13 -15.92 -37.71
N ARG A 109 -12.40 -16.32 -37.86
CA ARG A 109 -13.49 -15.87 -37.01
C ARG A 109 -13.38 -16.39 -35.58
N THR A 110 -12.93 -17.63 -35.41
CA THR A 110 -12.82 -18.26 -34.09
C THR A 110 -11.73 -17.59 -33.26
N GLY A 111 -10.55 -17.34 -33.87
CA GLY A 111 -9.48 -16.60 -33.22
C GLY A 111 -9.91 -15.19 -32.82
N ALA A 112 -10.58 -14.46 -33.72
CA ALA A 112 -11.08 -13.13 -33.39
C ALA A 112 -12.09 -13.11 -32.24
N ILE A 113 -13.03 -14.06 -32.20
CA ILE A 113 -14.01 -14.17 -31.11
C ILE A 113 -13.31 -14.43 -29.77
N LYS A 114 -12.31 -15.32 -29.74
CA LYS A 114 -11.56 -15.64 -28.51
C LYS A 114 -10.89 -14.39 -27.94
N GLU A 115 -10.01 -13.77 -28.71
CA GLU A 115 -9.19 -12.64 -28.23
C GLU A 115 -10.05 -11.43 -27.86
N LEU A 116 -11.11 -11.13 -28.63
CA LEU A 116 -12.08 -10.08 -28.28
C LEU A 116 -12.82 -10.39 -26.97
N SER A 117 -13.19 -11.65 -26.74
CA SER A 117 -13.91 -12.03 -25.52
C SER A 117 -13.01 -11.96 -24.29
N GLU A 118 -11.73 -12.34 -24.42
CA GLU A 118 -10.74 -12.25 -23.34
C GLU A 118 -10.46 -10.79 -22.97
N ALA A 119 -10.31 -9.91 -23.96
CA ALA A 119 -10.16 -8.46 -23.75
C ALA A 119 -11.38 -7.85 -23.05
N ILE A 120 -12.61 -8.11 -23.55
CA ILE A 120 -13.85 -7.61 -22.92
C ILE A 120 -13.94 -8.08 -21.46
N ALA A 121 -13.64 -9.34 -21.18
CA ALA A 121 -13.69 -9.87 -19.82
C ALA A 121 -12.65 -9.20 -18.89
N ALA A 122 -11.46 -8.85 -19.40
CA ALA A 122 -10.46 -8.12 -18.64
C ALA A 122 -10.90 -6.67 -18.36
N ASP A 123 -11.41 -5.97 -19.38
CA ASP A 123 -11.91 -4.59 -19.28
C ASP A 123 -13.07 -4.50 -18.29
N GLN A 124 -14.02 -5.44 -18.34
CA GLN A 124 -15.15 -5.50 -17.41
C GLN A 124 -14.70 -5.66 -15.96
N ARG A 125 -13.73 -6.53 -15.68
CA ARG A 125 -13.20 -6.72 -14.32
C ARG A 125 -12.50 -5.48 -13.78
N LEU A 126 -11.73 -4.78 -14.62
CA LEU A 126 -11.09 -3.52 -14.20
C LEU A 126 -12.15 -2.45 -13.92
N LEU A 127 -13.17 -2.33 -14.79
CA LEU A 127 -14.25 -1.38 -14.61
C LEU A 127 -15.04 -1.64 -13.32
N GLU A 128 -15.42 -2.89 -13.07
CA GLU A 128 -16.12 -3.30 -11.83
C GLU A 128 -15.31 -2.94 -10.58
N HIS A 129 -14.00 -3.17 -10.61
CA HIS A 129 -13.12 -2.83 -9.50
C HIS A 129 -13.06 -1.31 -9.24
N LEU A 130 -12.85 -0.51 -10.29
CA LEU A 130 -12.82 0.96 -10.17
C LEU A 130 -14.16 1.54 -9.70
N GLN A 131 -15.28 0.97 -10.16
CA GLN A 131 -16.62 1.37 -9.72
C GLN A 131 -16.87 1.03 -8.25
N ALA A 132 -16.37 -0.11 -7.76
CA ALA A 132 -16.49 -0.48 -6.36
C ALA A 132 -15.69 0.46 -5.44
N GLU A 133 -14.52 0.93 -5.86
CA GLU A 133 -13.72 1.90 -5.09
C GLU A 133 -14.36 3.30 -5.07
N GLY A 134 -14.97 3.75 -6.18
CA GLY A 134 -15.64 5.06 -6.28
C GLY A 134 -16.98 5.17 -5.52
N MET A 135 -17.50 4.09 -4.95
CA MET A 135 -18.72 4.09 -4.12
C MET A 135 -18.43 4.24 -2.61
N THR A 136 -17.15 4.30 -2.23
CA THR A 136 -16.69 4.41 -0.84
C THR A 136 -16.17 5.80 -0.44
N GLU A 137 -16.20 6.78 -1.36
CA GLU A 137 -16.01 8.22 -1.08
C GLU A 137 -17.35 8.91 -0.77
#